data_AF-A0A7V9JQM7-F1
#
_entry.id   AF-A0A7V9JQM7-F1
#
_cell.length_a   1.000
_cell.length_b   1.000
_cell.length_c   1.000
_cell.angle_alpha   90.00
_cell.angle_beta   90.00
_cell.angle_gamma   90.00
#
_symmetry.space_group_name_H-M   'P 1'
#
loop_
_entity.id
_entity.type
_entity.pdbx_description
1 polymer ?
#
loop_
_entity_poly.entity_id
_entity_poly.type
_entity_poly.pdbx_seq_one_letter_code
_entity_poly.pdbx_strand_id
1 'polypeptide(L)'
;MSRIVRFGAGSLEELAGVAAELSVSRLLLVTSRRGAALSERLPVEAVYDGVRSHVPVETVGEAAAVAEEVGVECLVGLGGGSAIDTCKAVAVELAGRGRPVRTIAVPTTYAGAEWTPFYGVRNESRRTKAGGSDEAARPAAAIYDPELTLELPRAPSGGTALNALAHCAEALYVRGRNATADRHALCGARTIGYVLPLVLADGRDLYARSRLLEGA
;
A
#
# COMPACT_ATOMS: atom_id res chain seq x y z
N MET A 1 0.67 15.92 11.18
CA MET A 1 2.05 15.38 11.13
C MET A 1 2.39 15.06 9.69
N SER A 2 3.61 15.39 9.24
CA SER A 2 4.13 14.99 7.94
C SER A 2 4.33 13.47 7.94
N ARG A 3 3.83 12.79 6.92
CA ARG A 3 4.01 11.35 6.71
C ARG A 3 5.47 11.04 6.36
N ILE A 4 6.00 9.93 6.89
CA ILE A 4 7.34 9.45 6.52
C ILE A 4 7.25 8.78 5.15
N VAL A 5 8.12 9.18 4.23
CA VAL A 5 8.23 8.57 2.90
C VAL A 5 9.68 8.16 2.67
N ARG A 6 9.88 6.94 2.19
CA ARG A 6 11.13 6.45 1.60
C ARG A 6 10.87 6.07 0.16
N PHE A 7 11.79 6.41 -0.73
CA PHE A 7 11.66 6.15 -2.15
C PHE A 7 13.03 5.86 -2.74
N GLY A 8 13.14 4.76 -3.46
CA GLY A 8 14.36 4.37 -4.15
C GLY A 8 14.56 2.86 -4.18
N ALA A 9 15.37 2.39 -5.12
CA ALA A 9 15.76 1.00 -5.20
C ALA A 9 16.46 0.56 -3.90
N GLY A 10 16.01 -0.56 -3.32
CA GLY A 10 16.51 -1.06 -2.04
C GLY A 10 15.96 -0.34 -0.81
N SER A 11 15.04 0.62 -0.96
CA SER A 11 14.46 1.35 0.18
C SER A 11 13.67 0.47 1.14
N LEU A 12 13.31 -0.76 0.76
CA LEU A 12 12.77 -1.75 1.70
C LEU A 12 13.72 -2.04 2.86
N GLU A 13 15.04 -1.92 2.66
CA GLU A 13 16.06 -2.10 3.71
C GLU A 13 15.95 -1.03 4.81
N GLU A 14 15.30 0.09 4.53
CA GLU A 14 15.05 1.16 5.50
C GLU A 14 13.86 0.86 6.44
N LEU A 15 13.17 -0.28 6.30
CA LEU A 15 11.99 -0.60 7.12
C LEU A 15 12.28 -0.51 8.63
N ALA A 16 13.45 -0.97 9.09
CA ALA A 16 13.86 -0.84 10.49
C ALA A 16 13.99 0.63 10.94
N GLY A 17 14.56 1.48 10.07
CA GLY A 17 14.71 2.91 10.33
C GLY A 17 13.36 3.62 10.36
N VAL A 18 12.45 3.29 9.45
CA VAL A 18 11.08 3.83 9.43
C VAL A 18 10.30 3.40 10.69
N ALA A 19 10.44 2.15 11.14
CA ALA A 19 9.83 1.69 12.37
C ALA A 19 10.38 2.44 13.60
N ALA A 20 11.69 2.66 13.66
CA ALA A 20 12.32 3.46 14.71
C ALA A 20 11.83 4.91 14.74
N GLU A 21 11.70 5.57 13.57
CA GLU A 21 11.13 6.93 13.47
C GLU A 21 9.66 7.01 13.90
N LEU A 22 8.92 5.92 13.74
CA LEU A 22 7.54 5.78 14.22
C LEU A 22 7.45 5.39 15.70
N SER A 23 8.59 5.17 16.38
CA SER A 23 8.69 4.66 17.74
C SER A 23 7.94 3.33 17.95
N VAL A 24 8.05 2.42 16.99
CA VAL A 24 7.47 1.06 17.05
C VAL A 24 8.56 0.02 16.84
N SER A 25 8.40 -1.14 17.48
CA SER A 25 9.41 -2.20 17.46
C SER A 25 8.87 -3.55 17.02
N ARG A 26 7.60 -3.85 17.33
CA ARG A 26 6.97 -5.13 16.98
C ARG A 26 6.11 -5.00 15.74
N LEU A 27 6.57 -5.60 14.63
CA LEU A 27 5.95 -5.48 13.32
C LEU A 27 5.26 -6.80 12.90
N LEU A 28 4.06 -6.70 12.34
CA LEU A 28 3.41 -7.80 11.59
C LEU A 28 3.48 -7.51 10.09
N LEU A 29 4.07 -8.40 9.31
CA LEU A 29 3.99 -8.34 7.85
C LEU A 29 2.61 -8.84 7.39
N VAL A 30 1.84 -7.98 6.71
CA VAL A 30 0.55 -8.32 6.10
C VAL A 30 0.75 -8.35 4.59
N THR A 31 0.72 -9.54 3.99
CA THR A 31 1.07 -9.74 2.58
C THR A 31 0.34 -10.93 1.95
N SER A 32 0.57 -11.15 0.66
CA SER A 32 0.20 -12.40 -0.01
C SER A 32 1.35 -13.40 0.07
N ARG A 33 1.10 -14.69 -0.19
CA ARG A 33 2.15 -15.73 -0.30
C ARG A 33 3.38 -15.33 -1.10
N ARG A 34 3.21 -14.51 -2.15
CA ARG A 34 4.32 -14.01 -2.97
C ARG A 34 5.27 -13.09 -2.18
N GLY A 35 4.72 -12.22 -1.33
CA GLY A 35 5.51 -11.29 -0.52
C GLY A 35 6.07 -11.92 0.74
N ALA A 36 5.52 -13.06 1.19
CA ALA A 36 6.02 -13.80 2.35
C ALA A 36 7.49 -14.21 2.21
N ALA A 37 7.97 -14.47 0.98
CA ALA A 37 9.38 -14.80 0.73
C ALA A 37 10.37 -13.68 1.12
N LEU A 38 9.89 -12.45 1.31
CA LEU A 38 10.72 -11.33 1.75
C LEU A 38 10.86 -11.25 3.27
N SER A 39 10.04 -11.98 4.04
CA SER A 39 9.99 -11.84 5.51
C SER A 39 11.30 -12.14 6.20
N GLU A 40 12.08 -13.10 5.70
CA GLU A 40 13.38 -13.50 6.26
C GLU A 40 14.40 -12.35 6.31
N ARG A 41 14.21 -11.33 5.46
CA ARG A 41 15.08 -10.15 5.37
C ARG A 41 14.51 -8.93 6.09
N LEU A 42 13.32 -9.02 6.68
CA LEU A 42 12.61 -7.90 7.28
C LEU A 42 12.57 -8.05 8.82
N PRO A 43 12.64 -6.94 9.57
CA PRO A 43 12.55 -6.95 11.03
C PRO A 43 11.09 -7.15 11.50
N VAL A 44 10.49 -8.30 11.21
CA VAL A 44 9.08 -8.60 11.51
C VAL A 44 8.96 -9.77 12.50
N GLU A 45 8.07 -9.64 13.47
CA GLU A 45 7.83 -10.65 14.51
C GLU A 45 7.00 -11.82 13.98
N ALA A 46 6.13 -11.53 13.02
CA ALA A 46 5.24 -12.51 12.41
C ALA A 46 4.87 -12.09 10.99
N VAL A 47 4.32 -13.06 10.25
CA VAL A 47 3.82 -12.88 8.89
C VAL A 47 2.40 -13.41 8.81
N TYR A 48 1.51 -12.58 8.29
CA TYR A 48 0.22 -13.00 7.76
C TYR A 48 0.28 -12.93 6.24
N ASP A 49 0.31 -14.09 5.57
CA ASP A 49 0.43 -14.21 4.11
C ASP A 49 -0.91 -14.57 3.40
N GLY A 50 -2.00 -14.54 4.17
CA GLY A 50 -3.34 -14.93 3.77
C GLY A 50 -4.11 -13.86 2.97
N VAL A 51 -3.49 -12.74 2.60
CA VAL A 51 -4.15 -11.66 1.84
C VAL A 51 -4.77 -12.20 0.54
N ARG A 52 -6.04 -11.86 0.33
CA ARG A 52 -6.79 -12.20 -0.88
C ARG A 52 -7.27 -10.95 -1.62
N SER A 53 -7.50 -11.11 -2.92
CA SER A 53 -8.13 -10.08 -3.74
C SER A 53 -9.46 -9.64 -3.14
N HIS A 54 -9.74 -8.34 -3.21
CA HIS A 54 -10.94 -7.70 -2.67
C HIS A 54 -11.10 -7.72 -1.14
N VAL A 55 -10.07 -8.12 -0.39
CA VAL A 55 -10.01 -8.02 1.08
C VAL A 55 -11.25 -8.63 1.75
N PRO A 56 -11.41 -9.97 1.76
CA PRO A 56 -12.50 -10.62 2.48
C PRO A 56 -12.48 -10.25 3.97
N VAL A 57 -13.66 -10.14 4.60
CA VAL A 57 -13.76 -9.85 6.05
C VAL A 57 -13.03 -10.89 6.90
N GLU A 58 -12.98 -12.13 6.43
CA GLU A 58 -12.32 -13.26 7.07
C GLU A 58 -10.80 -13.02 7.14
N THR A 59 -10.20 -12.53 6.04
CA THR A 59 -8.79 -12.18 5.98
C THR A 59 -8.43 -11.08 6.98
N VAL A 60 -9.32 -10.11 7.18
CA VAL A 60 -9.12 -9.04 8.18
C VAL A 60 -9.13 -9.62 9.60
N GLY A 61 -10.12 -10.45 9.93
CA GLY A 61 -10.22 -11.06 11.26
C GLY A 61 -9.05 -11.99 11.59
N GLU A 62 -8.61 -12.80 10.63
CA GLU A 62 -7.44 -13.68 10.78
C GLU A 62 -6.16 -12.86 11.04
N ALA A 63 -5.91 -11.83 10.24
CA ALA A 63 -4.74 -10.97 10.41
C ALA A 63 -4.79 -10.18 11.74
N ALA A 64 -5.98 -9.73 12.15
CA ALA A 64 -6.18 -9.09 13.44
C ALA A 64 -5.86 -10.04 14.60
N ALA A 65 -6.32 -11.29 14.54
CA ALA A 65 -6.00 -12.28 15.57
C ALA A 65 -4.49 -12.51 15.72
N VAL A 66 -3.75 -12.63 14.61
CA VAL A 66 -2.29 -12.75 14.62
C VAL A 66 -1.64 -11.51 15.24
N ALA A 67 -2.08 -10.31 14.84
CA ALA A 67 -1.58 -9.05 15.41
C ALA A 67 -1.79 -8.99 16.93
N GLU A 68 -2.94 -9.48 17.40
CA GLU A 68 -3.31 -9.48 18.81
C GLU A 68 -2.50 -10.47 19.64
N GLU A 69 -2.32 -11.69 19.12
CA GLU A 69 -1.57 -12.78 19.74
C GLU A 69 -0.08 -12.41 19.91
N VAL A 70 0.53 -11.84 18.86
CA VAL A 70 1.93 -11.40 18.88
C VAL A 70 2.10 -10.09 19.66
N GLY A 71 1.03 -9.30 19.75
CA GLY A 71 1.03 -8.00 20.41
C GLY A 71 1.76 -6.94 19.61
N VAL A 72 1.61 -6.90 18.29
CA VAL A 72 2.33 -5.94 17.43
C VAL A 72 1.88 -4.50 17.64
N GLU A 73 2.78 -3.58 17.35
CA GLU A 73 2.58 -2.13 17.46
C GLU A 73 2.36 -1.49 16.08
N CYS A 74 2.78 -2.20 15.03
CA CYS A 74 2.71 -1.73 13.66
C CYS A 74 2.45 -2.88 12.69
N LEU A 75 1.62 -2.60 11.69
CA LEU A 75 1.36 -3.48 10.56
C LEU A 75 2.13 -2.99 9.34
N VAL A 76 2.75 -3.90 8.61
CA VAL A 76 3.49 -3.61 7.37
C VAL A 76 2.72 -4.23 6.21
N GLY A 77 1.99 -3.42 5.46
CA GLY A 77 1.25 -3.87 4.28
C GLY A 77 2.16 -3.94 3.07
N LEU A 78 2.64 -5.13 2.70
CA LEU A 78 3.53 -5.35 1.55
C LEU A 78 2.77 -6.01 0.41
N GLY A 79 2.60 -5.30 -0.71
CA GLY A 79 1.94 -5.83 -1.90
C GLY A 79 1.17 -4.79 -2.69
N GLY A 80 0.21 -5.25 -3.48
CA GLY A 80 -0.72 -4.35 -4.16
C GLY A 80 -1.79 -3.77 -3.24
N GLY A 81 -2.78 -3.09 -3.83
CA GLY A 81 -3.87 -2.44 -3.07
C GLY A 81 -4.59 -3.36 -2.08
N SER A 82 -4.76 -4.65 -2.38
CA SER A 82 -5.40 -5.59 -1.44
C SER A 82 -4.58 -5.86 -0.17
N ALA A 83 -3.25 -5.91 -0.24
CA ALA A 83 -2.42 -6.10 0.96
C ALA A 83 -2.45 -4.84 1.84
N ILE A 84 -2.32 -3.68 1.21
CA ILE A 84 -2.38 -2.38 1.89
C ILE A 84 -3.78 -2.18 2.51
N ASP A 85 -4.86 -2.44 1.78
CA ASP A 85 -6.21 -2.27 2.30
C ASP A 85 -6.56 -3.31 3.38
N THR A 86 -6.04 -4.54 3.30
CA THR A 86 -6.15 -5.50 4.43
C THR A 86 -5.48 -4.93 5.67
N CYS A 87 -4.25 -4.43 5.55
CA CYS A 87 -3.49 -3.82 6.63
C CYS A 87 -4.27 -2.64 7.27
N LYS A 88 -4.85 -1.76 6.45
CA LYS A 88 -5.71 -0.66 6.92
C LYS A 88 -6.97 -1.16 7.65
N ALA A 89 -7.66 -2.14 7.08
CA ALA A 89 -8.87 -2.69 7.68
C ALA A 89 -8.59 -3.31 9.06
N VAL A 90 -7.46 -4.02 9.19
CA VAL A 90 -6.99 -4.57 10.48
C VAL A 90 -6.70 -3.44 11.47
N ALA A 91 -6.02 -2.37 11.04
CA ALA A 91 -5.74 -1.23 11.92
C ALA A 91 -7.02 -0.56 12.46
N VAL A 92 -8.05 -0.42 11.61
CA VAL A 92 -9.36 0.09 12.03
C VAL A 92 -10.05 -0.85 13.01
N GLU A 93 -10.03 -2.16 12.72
CA GLU A 93 -10.62 -3.17 13.59
C GLU A 93 -9.97 -3.17 14.99
N LEU A 94 -8.64 -3.12 15.05
CA LEU A 94 -7.90 -3.06 16.31
C LEU A 94 -8.11 -1.74 17.05
N ALA A 95 -8.18 -0.61 16.34
CA ALA A 95 -8.51 0.68 16.94
C ALA A 95 -9.92 0.66 17.58
N GLY A 96 -10.91 0.05 16.92
CA GLY A 96 -12.26 -0.16 17.46
C GLY A 96 -12.29 -1.06 18.70
N ARG A 97 -11.28 -1.90 18.91
CA ARG A 97 -11.06 -2.72 20.12
C ARG A 97 -10.26 -2.00 21.21
N GLY A 98 -9.92 -0.73 21.03
CA GLY A 98 -9.09 0.04 21.96
C GLY A 98 -7.59 -0.27 21.88
N ARG A 99 -7.14 -0.89 20.78
CA ARG A 99 -5.74 -1.28 20.53
C ARG A 99 -5.21 -0.64 19.24
N PRO A 100 -5.10 0.69 19.15
CA PRO A 100 -4.63 1.34 17.92
C PRO A 100 -3.20 0.91 17.59
N VAL A 101 -2.95 0.58 16.32
CA VAL A 101 -1.63 0.24 15.77
C VAL A 101 -1.26 1.19 14.65
N ARG A 102 0.04 1.33 14.36
CA ARG A 102 0.52 2.07 13.18
C ARG A 102 0.50 1.20 11.94
N THR A 103 0.55 1.83 10.78
CA THR A 103 0.63 1.13 9.49
C THR A 103 1.74 1.72 8.63
N ILE A 104 2.57 0.85 8.06
CA ILE A 104 3.57 1.15 7.03
C ILE A 104 3.10 0.49 5.75
N ALA A 105 3.02 1.25 4.65
CA ALA A 105 2.65 0.72 3.35
C ALA A 105 3.88 0.52 2.46
N VAL A 106 3.99 -0.65 1.83
CA VAL A 106 5.07 -1.01 0.90
C VAL A 106 4.41 -1.46 -0.42
N PRO A 107 4.00 -0.51 -1.29
CA PRO A 107 3.30 -0.82 -2.52
C PRO A 107 4.19 -1.54 -3.53
N THR A 108 3.65 -2.62 -4.11
CA THR A 108 4.27 -3.35 -5.24
C THR A 108 3.47 -3.16 -6.53
N THR A 109 2.56 -2.18 -6.55
CA THR A 109 1.67 -1.82 -7.67
C THR A 109 1.39 -0.31 -7.65
N TYR A 110 0.80 0.22 -8.71
CA TYR A 110 0.53 1.65 -8.88
C TYR A 110 -0.86 2.06 -8.39
N ALA A 111 -1.34 1.48 -7.27
CA ALA A 111 -2.74 1.65 -6.83
C ALA A 111 -3.01 2.94 -6.04
N GLY A 112 -1.98 3.53 -5.41
CA GLY A 112 -2.09 4.74 -4.59
C GLY A 112 -2.84 4.54 -3.26
N ALA A 113 -3.08 3.29 -2.85
CA ALA A 113 -3.81 2.97 -1.62
C ALA A 113 -3.12 3.59 -0.40
N GLU A 114 -1.80 3.62 -0.38
CA GLU A 114 -0.97 4.16 0.68
C GLU A 114 -1.17 5.66 0.96
N TRP A 115 -1.75 6.42 0.02
CA TRP A 115 -2.00 7.85 0.19
C TRP A 115 -3.30 8.20 0.91
N THR A 116 -4.22 7.24 1.06
CA THR A 116 -5.58 7.53 1.49
C THR A 116 -5.95 6.85 2.81
N PRO A 117 -6.87 7.44 3.60
CA PRO A 117 -7.52 6.75 4.72
C PRO A 117 -8.64 5.81 4.26
N PHE A 118 -8.87 5.69 2.95
CA PHE A 118 -9.92 4.84 2.42
C PHE A 118 -9.48 3.38 2.43
N TYR A 119 -10.42 2.50 2.76
CA TYR A 119 -10.24 1.05 2.70
C TYR A 119 -11.55 0.39 2.28
N GLY A 120 -11.44 -0.75 1.61
CA GLY A 120 -12.58 -1.56 1.19
C GLY A 120 -12.42 -3.00 1.65
N VAL A 121 -13.50 -3.58 2.16
CA VAL A 121 -13.58 -4.97 2.63
C VAL A 121 -14.78 -5.63 1.98
N ARG A 122 -14.60 -6.83 1.42
CA ARG A 122 -15.69 -7.59 0.81
C ARG A 122 -16.28 -8.57 1.83
N ASN A 123 -17.59 -8.51 2.02
CA ASN A 123 -18.32 -9.52 2.77
C ASN A 123 -18.92 -10.52 1.76
N GLU A 124 -18.32 -11.70 1.63
CA GLU A 124 -18.76 -12.69 0.64
C GLU A 124 -20.16 -13.24 0.96
N SER A 125 -20.46 -13.50 2.24
CA SER A 125 -21.76 -14.02 2.68
C SER A 125 -22.93 -13.08 2.35
N ARG A 126 -22.71 -11.75 2.44
CA ARG A 126 -23.71 -10.73 2.12
C ARG A 126 -23.61 -10.21 0.69
N ARG A 127 -22.59 -10.64 -0.07
CA ARG A 127 -22.24 -10.13 -1.41
C ARG A 127 -22.12 -8.60 -1.46
N THR A 128 -21.77 -7.98 -0.33
CA THR A 128 -21.61 -6.52 -0.21
C THR A 128 -20.13 -6.15 -0.13
N LYS A 129 -19.80 -4.99 -0.67
CA LYS A 129 -18.52 -4.33 -0.39
C LYS A 129 -18.76 -3.31 0.70
N ALA A 130 -18.24 -3.57 1.89
CA ALA A 130 -18.16 -2.59 2.95
C ALA A 130 -16.86 -1.79 2.78
N GLY A 131 -16.80 -0.59 3.33
CA GLY A 131 -15.62 0.26 3.20
C GLY A 131 -15.92 1.63 3.76
N GLY A 132 -14.87 2.37 4.06
CA GLY A 132 -15.01 3.66 4.71
C GLY A 132 -13.73 4.47 4.62
N SER A 133 -13.77 5.60 5.31
CA SER A 133 -12.60 6.43 5.61
C SER A 133 -12.47 6.47 7.12
N ASP A 134 -11.31 6.12 7.64
CA ASP A 134 -11.00 6.19 9.07
C ASP A 134 -9.57 6.70 9.25
N GLU A 135 -9.31 7.47 10.31
CA GLU A 135 -7.95 7.96 10.58
C GLU A 135 -7.01 6.81 10.92
N ALA A 136 -7.48 5.73 11.56
CA ALA A 136 -6.69 4.53 11.82
C ALA A 136 -6.29 3.80 10.54
N ALA A 137 -7.04 3.98 9.45
CA ALA A 137 -6.69 3.45 8.13
C ALA A 137 -5.65 4.29 7.38
N ARG A 138 -5.22 5.45 7.92
CA ARG A 138 -4.22 6.29 7.27
C ARG A 138 -2.81 5.74 7.53
N PRO A 139 -2.04 5.38 6.49
CA PRO A 139 -0.65 4.98 6.67
C PRO A 139 0.19 6.08 7.33
N ALA A 140 0.96 5.66 8.34
CA ALA A 140 1.91 6.53 9.05
C ALA A 140 3.21 6.71 8.25
N ALA A 141 3.56 5.71 7.43
CA ALA A 141 4.67 5.78 6.49
C ALA A 141 4.39 5.02 5.18
N ALA A 142 5.13 5.38 4.13
CA ALA A 142 5.17 4.64 2.87
C ALA A 142 6.62 4.41 2.42
N ILE A 143 6.93 3.20 1.95
CA ILE A 143 8.23 2.81 1.40
C ILE A 143 8.03 2.38 -0.05
N TYR A 144 8.56 3.16 -0.98
CA TYR A 144 8.48 2.95 -2.40
C TYR A 144 9.77 2.35 -2.93
N ASP A 145 9.81 1.01 -2.96
CA ASP A 145 10.91 0.28 -3.57
C ASP A 145 10.53 -0.19 -4.99
N PRO A 146 11.06 0.46 -6.04
CA PRO A 146 10.74 0.11 -7.42
C PRO A 146 11.21 -1.30 -7.80
N GLU A 147 12.17 -1.90 -7.08
CA GLU A 147 12.59 -3.28 -7.33
C GLU A 147 11.46 -4.27 -7.11
N LEU A 148 10.57 -3.98 -6.14
CA LEU A 148 9.39 -4.81 -5.84
C LEU A 148 8.34 -4.78 -6.96
N THR A 149 8.48 -3.88 -7.93
CA THR A 149 7.58 -3.77 -9.09
C THR A 149 8.12 -4.47 -10.34
N LEU A 150 9.40 -4.86 -10.38
CA LEU A 150 10.05 -5.46 -11.56
C LEU A 150 9.34 -6.74 -12.03
N GLU A 151 8.87 -7.54 -11.08
CA GLU A 151 8.18 -8.80 -11.36
C GLU A 151 6.64 -8.63 -11.45
N LEU A 152 6.13 -7.40 -11.49
CA LEU A 152 4.71 -7.14 -11.70
C LEU A 152 4.35 -7.44 -13.17
N PRO A 153 3.41 -8.39 -13.44
CA PRO A 153 3.09 -8.75 -14.82
C PRO A 153 2.54 -7.57 -15.64
N ARG A 154 2.62 -7.68 -16.97
CA ARG A 154 2.22 -6.60 -17.89
C ARG A 154 0.79 -6.10 -17.66
N ALA A 155 -0.18 -7.01 -17.52
CA ALA A 155 -1.58 -6.67 -17.34
C ALA A 155 -1.85 -5.83 -16.07
N PRO A 156 -1.46 -6.25 -14.85
CA PRO A 156 -1.61 -5.42 -13.65
C PRO A 156 -0.72 -4.17 -13.66
N SER A 157 0.43 -4.18 -14.34
CA SER A 157 1.23 -2.95 -14.54
C SER A 157 0.44 -1.89 -15.30
N GLY A 158 -0.17 -2.27 -16.41
CA GLY A 158 -1.05 -1.39 -17.18
C GLY A 158 -2.31 -0.98 -16.43
N GLY A 159 -3.03 -1.95 -15.86
CA GLY A 159 -4.31 -1.70 -15.18
C GLY A 159 -4.18 -0.77 -13.98
N THR A 160 -3.18 -0.97 -13.12
CA THR A 160 -2.99 -0.12 -11.94
C THR A 160 -2.44 1.26 -12.30
N ALA A 161 -1.55 1.37 -13.29
CA ALA A 161 -1.05 2.67 -13.76
C ALA A 161 -2.15 3.52 -14.44
N LEU A 162 -3.03 2.88 -15.23
CA LEU A 162 -4.17 3.58 -15.82
C LEU A 162 -5.17 4.04 -14.75
N ASN A 163 -5.32 3.28 -13.66
CA ASN A 163 -6.10 3.72 -12.51
C ASN A 163 -5.47 4.96 -11.84
N ALA A 164 -4.16 4.98 -11.65
CA ALA A 164 -3.45 6.17 -11.15
C ALA A 164 -3.62 7.38 -12.09
N LEU A 165 -3.59 7.17 -13.40
CA LEU A 165 -3.86 8.22 -14.38
C LEU A 165 -5.31 8.74 -14.28
N ALA A 166 -6.27 7.86 -14.05
CA ALA A 166 -7.66 8.24 -13.80
C ALA A 166 -7.77 9.10 -12.52
N HIS A 167 -7.10 8.71 -11.43
CA HIS A 167 -7.04 9.54 -10.22
C HIS A 167 -6.42 10.93 -10.47
N CYS A 168 -5.38 11.01 -11.30
CA CYS A 168 -4.82 12.30 -11.71
C CYS A 168 -5.87 13.17 -12.42
N ALA A 169 -6.68 12.58 -13.32
CA ALA A 169 -7.76 13.31 -13.98
C ALA A 169 -8.87 13.72 -12.99
N GLU A 170 -9.29 12.81 -12.10
CA GLU A 170 -10.31 13.05 -11.08
C GLU A 170 -9.94 14.20 -10.13
N ALA A 171 -8.67 14.29 -9.74
CA ALA A 171 -8.18 15.35 -8.87
C ALA A 171 -8.40 16.76 -9.45
N LEU A 172 -8.49 16.91 -10.77
CA LEU A 172 -8.64 18.21 -11.45
C LEU A 172 -10.08 18.72 -11.47
N TYR A 173 -11.07 17.90 -11.13
CA TYR A 173 -12.49 18.29 -11.13
C TYR A 173 -13.25 17.93 -9.83
N VAL A 174 -12.60 17.27 -8.87
CA VAL A 174 -13.22 16.93 -7.59
C VAL A 174 -13.59 18.18 -6.77
N ARG A 175 -14.65 18.07 -5.96
CA ARG A 175 -14.96 19.11 -4.95
C ARG A 175 -13.84 19.15 -3.92
N GLY A 176 -13.36 20.34 -3.57
CA GLY A 176 -12.20 20.49 -2.67
C GLY A 176 -10.84 20.45 -3.37
N ARG A 177 -10.82 20.53 -4.71
CA ARG A 177 -9.62 20.81 -5.52
C ARG A 177 -8.79 21.95 -4.95
N ASN A 178 -7.47 21.83 -5.04
CA ASN A 178 -6.51 22.87 -4.67
C ASN A 178 -5.28 22.87 -5.58
N ALA A 179 -4.54 23.97 -5.61
CA ALA A 179 -3.40 24.16 -6.51
C ALA A 179 -2.26 23.14 -6.30
N THR A 180 -2.07 22.64 -5.08
CA THR A 180 -1.04 21.63 -4.81
C THR A 180 -1.42 20.28 -5.42
N ALA A 181 -2.67 19.85 -5.21
CA ALA A 181 -3.20 18.63 -5.82
C ALA A 181 -3.17 18.71 -7.36
N ASP A 182 -3.52 19.87 -7.94
CA ASP A 182 -3.45 20.07 -9.39
C ASP A 182 -2.02 19.87 -9.95
N ARG A 183 -1.01 20.41 -9.25
CA ARG A 183 0.39 20.23 -9.66
C ARG A 183 0.80 18.77 -9.62
N HIS A 184 0.45 18.06 -8.56
CA HIS A 184 0.75 16.62 -8.45
C HIS A 184 0.03 15.82 -9.54
N ALA A 185 -1.26 16.07 -9.76
CA ALA A 185 -2.05 15.43 -10.80
C ALA A 185 -1.48 15.64 -12.21
N LEU A 186 -1.11 16.88 -12.54
CA LEU A 186 -0.52 17.21 -13.85
C LEU A 186 0.90 16.64 -14.01
N CYS A 187 1.68 16.53 -12.93
CA CYS A 187 3.00 15.91 -12.95
C CYS A 187 2.90 14.38 -13.12
N GLY A 188 2.04 13.75 -12.31
CA GLY A 188 1.76 12.31 -12.35
C GLY A 188 1.22 11.88 -13.70
N ALA A 189 0.18 12.57 -14.21
CA ALA A 189 -0.39 12.26 -15.52
C ALA A 189 0.63 12.33 -16.67
N ARG A 190 1.50 13.36 -16.69
CA ARG A 190 2.58 13.47 -17.68
C ARG A 190 3.58 12.33 -17.55
N THR A 191 3.99 12.03 -16.31
CA THR A 191 4.97 10.99 -16.04
C THR A 191 4.43 9.62 -16.45
N ILE A 192 3.24 9.24 -15.96
CA ILE A 192 2.56 7.99 -16.32
C ILE A 192 2.38 7.88 -17.83
N GLY A 193 1.87 8.93 -18.48
CA GLY A 193 1.64 8.93 -19.93
C GLY A 193 2.91 8.69 -20.75
N TYR A 194 4.06 9.15 -20.25
CA TYR A 194 5.37 8.95 -20.90
C TYR A 194 5.97 7.57 -20.60
N VAL A 195 5.98 7.13 -19.34
CA VAL A 195 6.74 5.95 -18.91
C VAL A 195 5.96 4.64 -18.95
N LEU A 196 4.63 4.67 -18.90
CA LEU A 196 3.83 3.45 -18.96
C LEU A 196 4.10 2.64 -20.26
N PRO A 197 4.15 3.25 -21.47
CA PRO A 197 4.52 2.51 -22.67
C PRO A 197 5.89 1.82 -22.58
N LEU A 198 6.86 2.46 -21.90
CA LEU A 198 8.21 1.91 -21.70
C LEU A 198 8.16 0.68 -20.79
N VAL A 199 7.47 0.77 -19.65
CA VAL A 199 7.27 -0.38 -18.72
C VAL A 199 6.51 -1.52 -19.39
N LEU A 200 5.55 -1.22 -20.25
CA LEU A 200 4.83 -2.26 -20.97
C LEU A 200 5.74 -2.95 -22.01
N ALA A 201 6.61 -2.19 -22.68
CA ALA A 201 7.58 -2.74 -23.64
C ALA A 201 8.66 -3.59 -22.96
N ASP A 202 9.22 -3.11 -21.84
CA ASP A 202 10.16 -3.84 -20.98
C ASP A 202 9.78 -3.68 -19.50
N GLY A 203 9.21 -4.74 -18.94
CA GLY A 203 8.79 -4.77 -17.53
C GLY A 203 9.93 -4.80 -16.52
N ARG A 204 11.19 -5.00 -16.95
CA ARG A 204 12.36 -5.08 -16.07
C ARG A 204 13.22 -3.81 -16.09
N ASP A 205 12.83 -2.79 -16.85
CA ASP A 205 13.51 -1.48 -16.84
C ASP A 205 13.25 -0.77 -15.49
N LEU A 206 14.26 -0.82 -14.61
CA LEU A 206 14.20 -0.22 -13.27
C LEU A 206 13.97 1.29 -13.31
N TYR A 207 14.53 2.00 -14.30
CA TYR A 207 14.32 3.44 -14.43
C TYR A 207 12.86 3.72 -14.79
N ALA A 208 12.31 3.02 -15.78
CA ALA A 208 10.90 3.18 -16.17
C ALA A 208 9.95 2.80 -15.02
N ARG A 209 10.25 1.72 -14.28
CA ARG A 209 9.50 1.31 -13.07
C ARG A 209 9.54 2.36 -11.96
N SER A 210 10.71 2.93 -11.70
CA SER A 210 10.89 3.99 -10.70
C SER A 210 10.08 5.22 -11.07
N ARG A 211 10.19 5.68 -12.31
CA ARG A 211 9.42 6.83 -12.79
C ARG A 211 7.91 6.56 -12.81
N LEU A 212 7.49 5.34 -13.13
CA LEU A 212 6.08 4.97 -13.09
C LEU A 212 5.53 4.99 -11.66
N LEU A 213 6.32 4.51 -10.69
CA LEU A 213 5.96 4.52 -9.28
C LEU A 213 5.91 5.94 -8.70
N GLU A 214 6.80 6.83 -9.13
CA GLU A 214 6.78 8.26 -8.76
C GLU A 214 5.58 9.00 -9.37
N GLY A 215 5.18 8.62 -10.58
CA GLY A 215 4.03 9.23 -11.25
C GLY A 215 2.69 8.79 -10.69
N ALA A 216 2.63 7.60 -10.07
CA ALA A 216 1.43 6.99 -9.51
C ALA A 216 1.12 7.47 -8.09
#